data_AF-A0A7X3TK93-F1
#
_entry.id   AF-A0A7X3TK93-F1
#
_cell.length_a   1.000
_cell.length_b   1.000
_cell.length_c   1.000
_cell.angle_alpha   90.00
_cell.angle_beta   90.00
_cell.angle_gamma   90.00
#
_symmetry.space_group_name_H-M   'P 1'
#
loop_
_entity.id
_entity.type
_entity.pdbx_description
1 polymer ?
#
loop_
_entity_poly.entity_id
_entity_poly.type
_entity_poly.pdbx_seq_one_letter_code
_entity_poly.pdbx_strand_id
1 'polypeptide(L)'
;MGKHIAAMLNETWGVGLDDTVPGRMYYDRHGHWYNPLTLFPGALFSPRGYILFKTREEYESCLWLRRTSKVHVRYPQQGGRADISQIPGYRSVPTERIPDCLRRLDTTADG
;
A
#
# COMPACT_ATOMS: atom_id res chain seq x y z
N MET A 1 -5.33 11.12 -8.52
CA MET A 1 -5.33 9.74 -9.03
C MET A 1 -5.31 8.69 -7.91
N GLY A 2 -4.32 8.68 -7.00
CA GLY A 2 -4.15 7.59 -6.01
C GLY A 2 -5.27 7.40 -4.96
N LYS A 3 -5.97 8.46 -4.55
CA LYS A 3 -7.08 8.37 -3.56
C LYS A 3 -8.22 7.47 -4.06
N HIS A 4 -8.65 7.65 -5.31
CA HIS A 4 -9.74 6.86 -5.90
C HIS A 4 -9.36 5.39 -6.07
N ILE A 5 -8.08 5.11 -6.39
CA ILE A 5 -7.58 3.73 -6.48
C ILE A 5 -7.57 3.06 -5.11
N ALA A 6 -7.10 3.76 -4.06
CA ALA A 6 -7.10 3.22 -2.71
C ALA A 6 -8.53 2.88 -2.21
N ALA A 7 -9.51 3.76 -2.48
CA ALA A 7 -10.91 3.51 -2.15
C ALA A 7 -11.49 2.29 -2.91
N MET A 8 -11.26 2.22 -4.23
CA MET A 8 -11.66 1.08 -5.06
C MET A 8 -11.05 -0.24 -4.54
N LEU A 9 -9.77 -0.23 -4.18
CA LEU A 9 -9.08 -1.42 -3.65
C LEU A 9 -9.57 -1.80 -2.25
N ASN A 10 -9.86 -0.83 -1.39
CA ASN A 10 -10.45 -1.04 -0.08
C ASN A 10 -11.80 -1.79 -0.18
N GLU A 11 -12.65 -1.40 -1.13
CA GLU A 11 -13.92 -2.07 -1.42
C GLU A 11 -13.69 -3.46 -2.04
N THR A 12 -12.92 -3.54 -3.13
CA THR A 12 -12.69 -4.78 -3.89
C THR A 12 -12.07 -5.90 -3.04
N TRP A 13 -11.17 -5.53 -2.12
CA TRP A 13 -10.46 -6.47 -1.26
C TRP A 13 -11.10 -6.66 0.10
N GLY A 14 -12.19 -5.92 0.41
CA GLY A 14 -12.92 -6.04 1.67
C GLY A 14 -12.08 -5.64 2.88
N VAL A 15 -11.27 -4.59 2.77
CA VAL A 15 -10.40 -4.12 3.87
C VAL A 15 -11.22 -3.42 4.96
N GLY A 16 -12.32 -2.76 4.58
CA GLY A 16 -13.31 -2.21 5.52
C GLY A 16 -12.93 -0.88 6.17
N LEU A 17 -12.10 -0.06 5.51
CA LEU A 17 -11.79 1.29 5.95
C LEU A 17 -12.84 2.28 5.46
N ASP A 18 -13.11 3.31 6.27
CA ASP A 18 -13.91 4.46 5.86
C ASP A 18 -13.13 5.32 4.85
N ASP A 19 -13.60 5.36 3.61
CA ASP A 19 -13.00 6.09 2.49
C ASP A 19 -13.46 7.54 2.36
N THR A 20 -14.45 7.95 3.17
CA THR A 20 -14.89 9.35 3.27
C THR A 20 -13.87 10.19 4.01
N VAL A 21 -13.07 9.58 4.88
CA VAL A 21 -12.09 10.27 5.74
C VAL A 21 -10.67 10.19 5.15
N PRO A 22 -10.01 11.33 4.86
CA PRO A 22 -8.63 11.32 4.40
C PRO A 22 -7.68 10.85 5.52
N GLY A 23 -6.49 10.34 5.14
CA GLY A 23 -5.48 9.94 6.12
C GLY A 23 -5.50 8.47 6.54
N ARG A 24 -6.47 7.68 6.05
CA ARG A 24 -6.60 6.24 6.34
C ARG A 24 -6.03 5.32 5.26
N MET A 25 -6.00 5.75 4.01
CA MET A 25 -5.63 4.88 2.90
C MET A 25 -4.86 5.60 1.82
N TYR A 26 -3.80 4.94 1.34
CA TYR A 26 -3.00 5.43 0.23
C TYR A 26 -2.58 4.28 -0.68
N TYR A 27 -2.57 4.56 -1.98
CA TYR A 27 -2.11 3.62 -3.01
C TYR A 27 -0.87 4.17 -3.69
N ASP A 28 0.08 3.29 -3.98
CA ASP A 28 1.21 3.56 -4.87
C ASP A 28 1.39 2.41 -5.86
N ARG A 29 1.61 2.75 -7.13
CA ARG A 29 1.76 1.76 -8.22
C ARG A 29 3.03 0.92 -8.12
N HIS A 30 4.05 1.42 -7.44
CA HIS A 30 5.29 0.69 -7.21
C HIS A 30 5.39 0.13 -5.80
N GLY A 31 4.48 0.55 -4.91
CA GLY A 31 4.47 0.15 -3.51
C GLY A 31 5.54 0.85 -2.66
N HIS A 32 6.13 1.95 -3.13
CA HIS A 32 7.35 2.56 -2.57
C HIS A 32 7.06 3.82 -1.73
N TRP A 33 6.14 4.67 -2.19
CA TRP A 33 5.96 6.03 -1.65
C TRP A 33 4.50 6.35 -1.32
N TYR A 34 4.24 6.81 -0.10
CA TYR A 34 2.90 7.12 0.38
C TYR A 34 2.86 8.44 1.14
N ASN A 35 1.65 8.97 1.29
CA ASN A 35 1.41 9.98 2.32
C ASN A 35 1.37 9.30 3.71
N PRO A 36 1.68 10.04 4.79
CA PRO A 36 1.55 9.52 6.15
C PRO A 36 0.11 9.12 6.47
N LEU A 37 -0.07 7.92 7.02
CA LEU A 37 -1.31 7.54 7.69
C LEU A 37 -1.45 8.37 8.96
N THR A 38 -2.56 9.08 9.10
CA THR A 38 -2.85 9.93 10.27
C THR A 38 -4.01 9.40 11.10
N LEU A 39 -4.77 8.44 10.56
CA LEU A 39 -5.93 7.81 11.18
C LEU A 39 -5.84 6.29 11.08
N PHE A 40 -6.33 5.62 12.13
CA PHE A 40 -6.22 4.16 12.31
C PHE A 40 -7.60 3.54 12.62
N PRO A 41 -7.89 2.32 12.13
CA PRO A 41 -7.05 1.51 11.25
C PRO A 41 -6.79 2.21 9.90
N GLY A 42 -5.64 1.92 9.31
CA GLY A 42 -5.18 2.53 8.07
C GLY A 42 -4.33 1.59 7.22
N ALA A 43 -4.36 1.74 5.90
CA ALA A 43 -3.74 0.80 4.97
C ALA A 43 -2.93 1.47 3.87
N LEU A 44 -1.85 0.79 3.47
CA LEU A 44 -1.06 1.10 2.29
C LEU A 44 -1.31 0.01 1.24
N PHE A 45 -1.66 0.42 0.03
CA PHE A 45 -2.03 -0.46 -1.08
C PHE A 45 -0.96 -0.42 -2.18
N SER A 46 -0.64 -1.58 -2.73
CA SER A 46 0.14 -1.75 -3.96
C SER A 46 -0.67 -2.58 -4.97
N PRO A 47 -0.25 -2.74 -6.23
CA PRO A 47 -1.05 -3.47 -7.24
C PRO A 47 -1.40 -4.91 -6.85
N ARG A 48 -0.57 -5.55 -6.02
CA ARG A 48 -0.66 -6.99 -5.70
C ARG A 48 -1.16 -7.28 -4.29
N GLY A 49 -1.60 -6.26 -3.55
CA GLY A 49 -2.05 -6.43 -2.17
C GLY A 49 -1.86 -5.19 -1.31
N TYR A 50 -1.92 -5.38 0.00
CA TYR A 50 -1.93 -4.27 0.94
C TYR A 50 -1.35 -4.67 2.29
N ILE A 51 -0.98 -3.67 3.09
CA ILE A 51 -0.70 -3.82 4.51
C ILE A 51 -1.70 -2.97 5.30
N LEU A 52 -2.28 -3.56 6.34
CA LEU A 52 -3.24 -2.91 7.24
C LEU A 52 -2.59 -2.74 8.61
N PHE A 53 -2.52 -1.49 9.07
CA PHE A 53 -2.13 -1.15 10.43
C PHE A 53 -3.41 -0.91 11.24
N LYS A 54 -3.64 -1.73 12.27
CA LYS A 54 -4.81 -1.63 13.13
C LYS A 54 -4.71 -0.42 14.05
N THR A 55 -3.51 -0.12 14.52
CA THR A 55 -3.24 0.99 15.44
C THR A 55 -2.11 1.88 14.95
N ARG A 56 -2.00 3.07 15.56
CA ARG A 56 -0.91 4.00 15.30
C ARG A 56 0.44 3.39 15.68
N GLU A 57 0.47 2.66 16.80
CA GLU A 57 1.67 2.05 17.36
C GLU A 57 2.23 0.98 16.40
N GLU A 58 1.38 0.14 15.80
CA GLU A 58 1.79 -0.83 14.77
C GLU A 58 2.46 -0.12 13.57
N TYR A 59 1.90 1.00 13.15
CA TYR A 59 2.41 1.78 12.04
C TYR A 59 3.72 2.52 12.36
N GLU A 60 3.83 3.11 13.54
CA GLU A 60 5.01 3.87 13.97
C GLU A 60 6.19 2.97 14.35
N SER A 61 5.92 1.79 14.91
CA SER A 61 6.92 0.77 15.25
C SER A 61 7.40 -0.03 14.03
N CYS A 62 6.71 0.05 12.88
CA CYS A 62 7.14 -0.62 11.66
C CYS A 62 8.49 -0.08 11.17
N LEU A 63 9.56 -0.83 11.41
CA LEU A 63 10.95 -0.44 11.07
C LEU A 63 11.22 -0.44 9.56
N TRP A 64 10.40 -1.16 8.79
CA TRP A 64 10.48 -1.23 7.33
C TRP A 64 10.06 0.06 6.64
N LEU A 65 9.32 0.92 7.35
CA LEU A 65 8.89 2.21 6.86
C LEU A 65 9.79 3.30 7.43
N ARG A 66 10.14 4.26 6.58
CA ARG A 66 10.74 5.54 6.97
C ARG A 66 9.71 6.64 6.77
N ARG A 67 9.41 7.34 7.84
CA ARG A 67 8.37 8.37 7.93
C ARG A 67 9.04 9.73 8.08
N THR A 68 8.96 10.57 7.05
CA THR A 68 9.36 11.98 7.08
C THR A 68 8.17 12.83 6.61
N SER A 69 8.35 13.78 5.69
CA SER A 69 7.24 14.43 4.97
C SER A 69 6.45 13.46 4.08
N LYS A 70 7.06 12.31 3.74
CA LYS A 70 6.44 11.17 3.05
C LYS A 70 6.82 9.87 3.76
N VAL A 71 6.03 8.85 3.51
CA VAL A 71 6.31 7.47 3.93
C VAL A 71 6.98 6.78 2.77
N HIS A 72 8.09 6.10 3.03
CA HIS A 72 8.66 5.19 2.05
C HIS A 72 9.13 3.89 2.70
N VAL A 73 9.12 2.84 1.90
CA VAL A 73 9.70 1.55 2.28
C VAL A 73 11.22 1.69 2.25
N ARG A 74 11.89 1.22 3.31
CA ARG A 74 13.35 1.20 3.37
C ARG A 74 13.87 0.19 2.36
N TYR A 75 14.93 0.56 1.64
CA TYR A 75 15.58 -0.36 0.72
C TYR A 75 16.12 -1.58 1.48
N PRO A 76 15.92 -2.81 0.95
CA PRO A 76 16.64 -3.95 1.45
C PRO A 76 18.14 -3.69 1.24
N GLN A 77 18.97 -4.06 2.23
CA GLN A 77 20.41 -3.80 2.18
C GLN A 77 21.14 -4.47 0.99
N GLN A 78 20.45 -5.32 0.23
CA GLN A 78 20.99 -6.14 -0.86
C GLN A 78 20.48 -5.75 -2.27
N GLY A 79 20.12 -4.47 -2.50
CA GLY A 79 19.94 -3.95 -3.87
C GLY A 79 18.63 -4.33 -4.58
N GLY A 80 17.61 -4.78 -3.85
CA GLY A 80 16.27 -5.02 -4.39
C GLY A 80 15.38 -3.77 -4.48
N ARG A 81 14.23 -3.89 -5.17
CA ARG A 81 13.17 -2.86 -5.13
C ARG A 81 12.49 -2.88 -3.75
N ALA A 82 12.29 -1.70 -3.18
CA ALA A 82 11.76 -1.51 -1.84
C ALA A 82 10.25 -1.31 -1.89
N ASP A 83 9.47 -2.38 -1.75
CA ASP A 83 8.01 -2.29 -1.79
C ASP A 83 7.34 -2.93 -0.57
N ILE A 84 6.09 -2.54 -0.31
CA ILE A 84 5.36 -2.97 0.90
C ILE A 84 5.14 -4.48 0.97
N SER A 85 5.29 -5.24 -0.12
CA SER A 85 5.19 -6.71 -0.12
C SER A 85 6.28 -7.38 0.72
N GLN A 86 7.37 -6.68 1.00
CA GLN A 86 8.45 -7.17 1.86
C GLN A 86 8.18 -6.99 3.36
N ILE A 87 7.14 -6.21 3.72
CA ILE A 87 6.84 -5.90 5.12
C ILE A 87 6.07 -7.06 5.76
N PRO A 88 6.49 -7.60 6.92
CA PRO A 88 5.71 -8.57 7.68
C PRO A 88 4.28 -8.08 7.93
N GLY A 89 3.30 -8.93 7.65
CA GLY A 89 1.88 -8.58 7.73
C GLY A 89 1.26 -8.07 6.42
N TYR A 90 2.05 -7.96 5.34
CA TYR A 90 1.51 -7.75 4.00
C TYR A 90 0.57 -8.90 3.60
N ARG A 91 -0.55 -8.53 2.99
CA ARG A 91 -1.56 -9.45 2.47
C ARG A 91 -1.55 -9.38 0.95
N SER A 92 -1.04 -10.43 0.31
CA SER A 92 -1.14 -10.59 -1.13
C SER A 92 -2.58 -10.89 -1.53
N VAL A 93 -2.99 -10.37 -2.68
CA VAL A 93 -4.25 -10.75 -3.32
C VAL A 93 -3.99 -11.64 -4.51
N PRO A 94 -4.81 -12.69 -4.72
CA PRO A 94 -4.73 -13.51 -5.93
C PRO A 94 -4.92 -12.66 -7.19
N THR A 95 -4.22 -13.02 -8.27
CA THR A 95 -4.22 -12.26 -9.53
C THR A 95 -5.63 -12.03 -10.07
N GLU A 96 -6.53 -13.01 -9.92
CA GLU A 96 -7.94 -12.95 -10.32
C GLU A 96 -8.74 -11.86 -9.60
N ARG A 97 -8.29 -11.39 -8.43
CA ARG A 97 -8.91 -10.30 -7.65
C ARG A 97 -8.28 -8.92 -7.90
N ILE A 98 -7.24 -8.83 -8.73
CA ILE A 98 -6.65 -7.55 -9.14
C ILE A 98 -7.54 -6.92 -10.23
N PRO A 99 -8.02 -5.68 -10.07
CA PRO A 99 -8.80 -5.00 -11.11
C PRO A 99 -8.06 -4.90 -12.45
N ASP A 100 -8.77 -5.07 -13.58
CA ASP A 100 -8.18 -5.03 -14.92
C ASP A 100 -7.45 -3.72 -15.22
N CYS A 101 -7.93 -2.61 -14.68
CA CYS A 101 -7.30 -1.30 -14.83
C CYS A 101 -5.91 -1.23 -14.18
N LEU A 102 -5.61 -2.09 -13.21
CA LEU A 102 -4.29 -2.20 -12.58
C LEU A 102 -3.44 -3.28 -13.23
N ARG A 103 -4.03 -4.37 -13.76
CA ARG A 103 -3.30 -5.42 -14.49
C ARG A 103 -2.57 -4.87 -15.73
N ARG A 104 -3.18 -3.91 -16.43
CA ARG A 104 -2.59 -3.27 -17.61
C ARG A 104 -1.44 -2.30 -17.29
N LEU A 105 -1.25 -1.93 -16.03
CA LEU A 105 -0.17 -1.03 -15.58
C LEU A 105 1.13 -1.79 -15.28
N ASP A 106 1.07 -3.11 -15.09
CA ASP A 106 2.23 -3.98 -14.89
C ASP A 106 2.87 -4.44 -16.22
N THR A 107 2.19 -4.26 -17.36
CA THR A 107 2.64 -4.79 -18.67
C THR A 107 3.66 -3.91 -19.41
N THR A 108 4.18 -2.83 -18.78
CA THR A 108 5.30 -2.05 -19.34
C THR A 108 6.56 -2.28 -18.52
N ALA A 109 7.07 -3.51 -18.53
CA ALA A 109 8.40 -3.84 -18.01
C ALA A 109 9.17 -4.85 -18.89
N ASP A 110 8.68 -5.15 -20.09
CA ASP A 110 9.43 -5.86 -21.12
C ASP A 110 9.44 -4.99 -22.39
N GLY A 111 10.56 -4.30 -22.58
CA GLY A 111 10.88 -3.46 -23.74
C GLY A 111 12.36 -3.18 -23.75
#